data_AF-A0A947SFW9-F1
#
_entry.id   AF-A0A947SFW9-F1
#
_cell.length_a   1.000
_cell.length_b   1.000
_cell.length_c   1.000
_cell.angle_alpha   90.00
_cell.angle_beta   90.00
_cell.angle_gamma   90.00
#
_symmetry.space_group_name_H-M   'P 1'
#
loop_
_entity.id
_entity.type
_entity.pdbx_description
1 polymer ?
#
loop_
_entity_poly.entity_id
_entity_poly.type
_entity_poly.pdbx_seq_one_letter_code
_entity_poly.pdbx_strand_id
1 'polypeptide(L)'
;ETGKSSKDYLNLLQAQQEYQHESGQTLEDWLTLFTTYLKKTNQVISDYKGNGNYSRLIGSYHPASGKVLVAYWYRDSRWAGLNGDFSSFRDSGAGACPAVRIGG
;
A
#
# COMPACT_ATOMS: atom_id res chain seq x y z
N GLU A 1 -5.12 -10.97 -1.82
CA GLU A 1 -6.50 -10.58 -1.42
C GLU A 1 -7.14 -9.74 -2.51
N THR A 2 -7.82 -10.36 -3.46
CA THR A 2 -8.41 -9.66 -4.61
C THR A 2 -9.90 -9.45 -4.37
N GLY A 3 -10.34 -8.19 -4.25
CA GLY A 3 -11.75 -7.81 -4.36
C GLY A 3 -12.39 -7.13 -3.15
N LYS A 4 -11.67 -6.93 -2.02
CA LYS A 4 -12.18 -6.19 -0.86
C LYS A 4 -11.83 -4.70 -0.99
N SER A 5 -12.77 -3.81 -0.66
CA SER A 5 -12.48 -2.37 -0.60
C SER A 5 -11.53 -2.07 0.57
N SER A 6 -10.83 -0.94 0.54
CA SER A 6 -9.96 -0.53 1.65
C SER A 6 -10.71 -0.44 2.99
N LYS A 7 -12.00 -0.10 2.95
CA LYS A 7 -12.88 -0.13 4.13
C LYS A 7 -13.14 -1.56 4.60
N ASP A 8 -13.39 -2.50 3.70
CA ASP A 8 -13.60 -3.92 4.06
C ASP A 8 -12.33 -4.55 4.66
N TYR A 9 -11.17 -4.14 4.16
CA TYR A 9 -9.89 -4.58 4.71
C TYR A 9 -9.58 -3.95 6.07
N LEU A 10 -9.88 -2.65 6.25
CA LEU A 10 -9.79 -2.01 7.57
C LEU A 10 -10.73 -2.67 8.58
N ASN A 11 -11.95 -2.98 8.18
CA ASN A 11 -12.91 -3.70 9.01
C ASN A 11 -12.40 -5.11 9.36
N LEU A 12 -11.73 -5.80 8.44
CA LEU A 12 -11.09 -7.10 8.70
C LEU A 12 -10.01 -6.99 9.78
N LEU A 13 -9.08 -6.02 9.63
CA LEU A 13 -8.02 -5.77 10.60
C LEU A 13 -8.58 -5.47 12.01
N GLN A 14 -9.71 -4.77 12.07
CA GLN A 14 -10.36 -4.42 13.34
C GLN A 14 -11.21 -5.55 13.94
N ALA A 15 -11.85 -6.37 13.11
CA ALA A 15 -12.84 -7.35 13.56
C ALA A 15 -12.27 -8.75 13.84
N GLN A 16 -11.16 -9.13 13.20
CA GLN A 16 -10.61 -10.48 13.34
C GLN A 16 -9.45 -10.50 14.33
N GLN A 17 -9.56 -11.36 15.33
CA GLN A 17 -8.56 -11.52 16.39
C GLN A 17 -7.19 -11.96 15.85
N GLU A 18 -7.18 -12.68 14.72
CA GLU A 18 -5.96 -13.07 14.00
C GLU A 18 -5.18 -11.87 13.45
N TYR A 19 -5.83 -10.73 13.17
CA TYR A 19 -5.20 -9.54 12.59
C TYR A 19 -5.08 -8.37 13.57
N GLN A 20 -5.43 -8.55 14.85
CA GLN A 20 -5.40 -7.44 15.83
C GLN A 20 -4.00 -6.91 16.14
N HIS A 21 -2.96 -7.67 15.83
CA HIS A 21 -1.57 -7.23 15.96
C HIS A 21 -1.04 -6.61 14.66
N GLU A 22 -1.85 -6.58 13.61
CA GLU A 22 -1.50 -5.96 12.34
C GLU A 22 -2.00 -4.52 12.28
N SER A 23 -1.10 -3.60 11.96
CA SER A 23 -1.46 -2.24 11.58
C SER A 23 -1.28 -2.08 10.07
N GLY A 24 -2.26 -1.42 9.43
CA GLY A 24 -2.16 -1.12 8.01
C GLY A 24 -0.95 -0.24 7.72
N GLN A 25 -0.17 -0.57 6.69
CA GLN A 25 1.02 0.20 6.29
C GLN A 25 0.72 1.70 6.16
N THR A 26 1.51 2.54 6.82
CA THR A 26 1.48 4.00 6.69
C THR A 26 2.40 4.48 5.55
N LEU A 27 2.34 5.77 5.25
CA LEU A 27 3.27 6.37 4.28
C LEU A 27 4.72 6.30 4.79
N GLU A 28 4.93 6.61 6.06
CA GLU A 28 6.25 6.59 6.69
C GLU A 28 6.86 5.18 6.66
N ASP A 29 6.03 4.16 6.90
CA ASP A 29 6.43 2.76 6.78
C ASP A 29 6.81 2.40 5.34
N TRP A 30 6.00 2.84 4.37
CA TRP A 30 6.30 2.59 2.96
C TRP A 30 7.59 3.30 2.51
N LEU A 31 7.81 4.56 2.89
CA LEU A 31 9.04 5.29 2.57
C LEU A 31 10.27 4.64 3.20
N THR A 32 10.16 4.20 4.44
CA THR A 32 11.22 3.49 5.15
C THR A 32 11.56 2.18 4.44
N LEU A 33 10.54 1.39 4.08
CA LEU A 33 10.71 0.15 3.33
C LEU A 33 11.30 0.39 1.94
N PHE A 34 10.78 1.36 1.20
CA PHE A 34 11.22 1.73 -0.15
C PHE A 34 12.70 2.08 -0.16
N THR A 35 13.11 3.01 0.70
CA THR A 35 14.51 3.45 0.77
C THR A 35 15.44 2.34 1.27
N THR A 36 15.01 1.54 2.24
CA THR A 36 15.79 0.40 2.74
C THR A 36 16.00 -0.67 1.67
N TYR A 37 14.93 -1.02 0.95
CA TYR A 37 14.98 -2.02 -0.11
C TYR A 37 15.85 -1.55 -1.28
N LEU A 38 15.68 -0.30 -1.71
CA LEU A 38 16.49 0.31 -2.76
C LEU A 38 17.98 0.30 -2.39
N LYS A 39 18.34 0.69 -1.16
CA LYS A 39 19.74 0.67 -0.71
C LYS A 39 20.34 -0.73 -0.68
N LYS A 40 19.56 -1.73 -0.25
CA LYS A 40 20.06 -3.11 -0.08
C LYS A 40 20.16 -3.88 -1.40
N THR A 41 19.23 -3.64 -2.32
CA THR A 41 19.05 -4.50 -3.51
C THR A 41 19.29 -3.77 -4.82
N ASN A 42 19.38 -2.43 -4.78
CA ASN A 42 19.38 -1.57 -5.96
C ASN A 42 18.12 -1.75 -6.84
N GLN A 43 17.00 -2.16 -6.24
CA GLN A 43 15.71 -2.36 -6.89
C GLN A 43 14.62 -1.52 -6.23
N VAL A 44 13.57 -1.20 -6.97
CA VAL A 44 12.41 -0.41 -6.51
C VAL A 44 11.23 -1.33 -6.21
N ILE A 45 10.48 -1.02 -5.14
CA ILE A 45 9.18 -1.63 -4.86
C ILE A 45 8.04 -0.76 -5.44
N SER A 46 6.85 -1.34 -5.59
CA SER A 46 5.65 -0.62 -6.06
C SER A 46 5.88 0.10 -7.40
N ASP A 47 6.53 -0.57 -8.35
CA ASP A 47 6.90 -0.01 -9.66
C ASP A 47 5.71 0.03 -10.63
N TYR A 48 4.91 1.08 -10.53
CA TYR A 48 3.67 1.23 -11.29
C TYR A 48 3.87 1.10 -12.81
N LYS A 49 5.00 1.56 -13.35
CA LYS A 49 5.30 1.47 -14.79
C LYS A 49 6.09 0.23 -15.19
N GLY A 50 6.84 -0.37 -14.27
CA GLY A 50 7.62 -1.58 -14.56
C GLY A 50 6.82 -2.87 -14.42
N ASN A 51 6.00 -3.00 -13.38
CA ASN A 51 5.22 -4.20 -13.10
C ASN A 51 3.75 -3.92 -12.77
N GLY A 52 3.29 -2.67 -12.91
CA GLY A 52 1.91 -2.31 -12.59
C GLY A 52 1.62 -2.21 -11.09
N ASN A 53 2.63 -2.38 -10.23
CA ASN A 53 2.39 -2.50 -8.79
C ASN A 53 2.31 -1.14 -8.08
N TYR A 54 1.46 -1.07 -7.07
CA TYR A 54 1.35 0.05 -6.15
C TYR A 54 0.97 -0.47 -4.76
N SER A 55 1.29 0.29 -3.72
CA SER A 55 0.96 -0.05 -2.33
C SER A 55 -0.25 0.74 -1.85
N ARG A 56 -1.30 0.07 -1.38
CA ARG A 56 -2.42 0.70 -0.68
C ARG A 56 -2.06 0.90 0.78
N LEU A 57 -1.99 2.14 1.22
CA LEU A 57 -1.57 2.52 2.57
C LEU A 57 -2.77 2.53 3.50
N ILE A 58 -3.18 1.36 4.00
CA ILE A 58 -4.40 1.22 4.82
C ILE A 58 -4.34 2.08 6.10
N GLY A 59 -3.14 2.34 6.64
CA GLY A 59 -2.94 3.25 7.77
C GLY A 59 -3.31 4.72 7.48
N SER A 60 -3.52 5.08 6.21
CA SER A 60 -3.95 6.41 5.78
C SER A 60 -5.45 6.52 5.47
N TYR A 61 -6.25 5.55 5.91
CA TYR A 61 -7.69 5.55 5.67
C TYR A 61 -8.35 6.84 6.16
N HIS A 62 -9.08 7.50 5.27
CA HIS A 62 -9.80 8.73 5.56
C HIS A 62 -11.32 8.47 5.64
N PRO A 63 -11.92 8.48 6.85
CA PRO A 63 -13.30 8.04 7.04
C PRO A 63 -14.34 8.84 6.25
N ALA A 64 -14.15 10.14 6.09
CA ALA A 64 -15.14 11.00 5.41
C ALA A 64 -15.20 10.75 3.89
N SER A 65 -14.14 10.18 3.29
CA SER A 65 -14.09 9.87 1.86
C SER A 65 -14.10 8.37 1.57
N GLY A 66 -13.85 7.52 2.57
CA GLY A 66 -13.72 6.08 2.42
C GLY A 66 -12.51 5.65 1.59
N LYS A 67 -11.53 6.55 1.41
CA LYS A 67 -10.35 6.35 0.55
C LYS A 67 -9.09 6.13 1.39
N VAL A 68 -8.09 5.54 0.74
CA VAL A 68 -6.71 5.41 1.26
C VAL A 68 -5.74 6.11 0.30
N LEU A 69 -4.55 6.41 0.79
CA LEU A 69 -3.44 6.77 -0.06
C LEU A 69 -2.88 5.54 -0.78
N VAL A 70 -2.38 5.78 -1.97
CA VAL A 70 -1.65 4.83 -2.79
C VAL A 70 -0.24 5.37 -3.02
N ALA A 71 0.77 4.55 -2.72
CA ALA A 71 2.17 4.87 -2.95
C ALA A 71 2.74 4.03 -4.09
N TYR A 72 3.54 4.65 -4.95
CA TYR A 72 4.17 4.01 -6.09
C TYR A 72 5.48 4.67 -6.49
N TRP A 73 6.32 3.92 -7.19
CA TRP A 73 7.48 4.45 -7.91
C TRP A 73 7.12 4.74 -9.36
N TYR A 74 7.43 5.95 -9.83
CA TYR A 74 7.24 6.36 -11.21
C TYR A 74 8.58 6.36 -11.94
N ARG A 75 8.86 5.26 -12.66
CA ARG A 75 10.15 5.01 -13.31
C ARG A 75 10.55 6.09 -14.32
N ASP A 76 9.64 6.51 -15.20
CA ASP A 76 9.96 7.40 -16.32
C ASP A 76 10.46 8.78 -15.86
N SER A 77 9.95 9.25 -14.72
CA SER A 77 10.34 10.54 -14.14
C SER A 77 11.17 10.39 -12.86
N ARG A 78 11.48 9.16 -12.44
CA ARG A 78 12.35 8.80 -11.31
C ARG A 78 11.95 9.45 -9.98
N TRP A 79 10.68 9.41 -9.62
CA TRP A 79 10.18 9.91 -8.33
C TRP A 79 9.19 8.94 -7.69
N ALA A 80 9.11 8.99 -6.37
CA ALA A 80 8.08 8.32 -5.60
C ALA A 80 6.83 9.22 -5.54
N GLY A 81 5.68 8.67 -5.92
CA GLY A 81 4.40 9.37 -5.97
C GLY A 81 3.42 8.88 -4.90
N LEU A 82 2.55 9.80 -4.49
CA LEU A 82 1.42 9.57 -3.61
C LEU A 82 0.16 10.04 -4.31
N ASN A 83 -0.87 9.20 -4.32
CA ASN A 83 -2.16 9.57 -4.87
C ASN A 83 -3.30 9.09 -3.97
N GLY A 84 -4.44 9.77 -4.01
CA GLY A 84 -5.67 9.26 -3.38
C GLY A 84 -6.23 8.13 -4.23
N ASP A 85 -6.67 7.03 -3.60
CA ASP A 85 -7.28 5.90 -4.30
C ASP A 85 -8.51 6.38 -5.10
N PHE A 86 -8.35 6.48 -6.42
CA PHE A 86 -9.45 6.59 -7.35
C PHE A 86 -9.90 5.17 -7.65
N SER A 87 -11.08 4.81 -7.15
CA SER A 87 -11.78 3.55 -7.38
C SER A 87 -11.95 3.13 -8.86
N SER A 88 -11.48 3.95 -9.81
CA SER A 88 -11.47 3.70 -11.25
C SER A 88 -10.26 2.95 -11.78
N PHE A 89 -9.17 2.74 -11.01
CA PHE A 89 -8.10 1.82 -11.41
C PHE A 89 -8.45 0.39 -10.99
N ARG A 90 -9.46 -0.17 -11.69
CA ARG A 90 -9.63 -1.61 -11.81
C ARG A 90 -8.44 -2.17 -12.59
N ASP A 91 -7.37 -2.51 -11.89
CA ASP A 91 -6.47 -3.54 -12.37
C ASP A 91 -6.22 -4.55 -11.26
N SER A 92 -6.99 -5.63 -11.40
CA SER A 92 -6.78 -6.94 -10.80
C SER A 92 -5.37 -7.42 -11.13
N GLY A 93 -4.40 -7.16 -10.26
CA GLY A 93 -3.05 -7.74 -10.42
C GLY A 93 -1.88 -6.92 -9.91
N ALA A 94 -2.09 -5.66 -9.52
CA ALA A 94 -1.02 -4.86 -8.91
C ALA A 94 -0.66 -5.44 -7.53
N GLY A 95 0.42 -6.22 -7.48
CA GLY A 95 0.95 -6.85 -6.28
C GLY A 95 1.20 -5.82 -5.20
N ALA A 96 0.25 -5.73 -4.27
CA ALA A 96 0.43 -5.01 -3.03
C ALA A 96 1.63 -5.65 -2.32
N CYS A 97 2.70 -4.88 -2.12
CA CYS A 97 3.70 -5.26 -1.13
C CYS A 97 2.97 -5.54 0.19
N PRO A 98 3.34 -6.58 0.96
CA PRO A 98 2.59 -7.00 2.13
C PRO A 98 2.36 -5.78 3.04
N ALA A 99 1.08 -5.41 3.18
CA ALA A 99 0.61 -4.20 3.85
C ALA A 99 0.65 -4.31 5.38
N VAL A 100 1.46 -5.25 5.88
CA VAL A 100 1.34 -5.82 7.21
C VAL A 100 2.67 -5.68 7.95
N ARG A 101 2.59 -5.14 9.15
CA ARG A 101 3.58 -5.37 10.21
C ARG A 101 2.93 -6.24 11.28
N ILE A 102 3.66 -7.25 11.76
CA ILE A 102 3.35 -7.89 13.03
C ILE A 102 3.91 -6.99 14.13
N GLY A 103 3.03 -6.44 14.96
CA GLY A 103 3.42 -5.76 16.20
C GLY A 103 4.12 -6.73 17.14
N GLY A 104 5.24 -6.28 17.73
CA GLY A 104 6.01 -7.04 18.73
C GLY A 104 5.32 -7.11 20.09
#